data_AF-A0A352UGJ3-F1
#
_entry.id   AF-A0A352UGJ3-F1
#
_cell.length_a   1.000
_cell.length_b   1.000
_cell.length_c   1.000
_cell.angle_alpha   90.00
_cell.angle_beta   90.00
_cell.angle_gamma   90.00
#
_symmetry.space_group_name_H-M   'P 1'
#
loop_
_entity.id
_entity.type
_entity.pdbx_description
1 polymer ?
#
loop_
_entity_poly.entity_id
_entity_poly.type
_entity_poly.pdbx_seq_one_letter_code
_entity_poly.pdbx_strand_id
1 'polypeptide(L)'
;TPTPTPTPVPYLTVDLPPGQESWPRYVPDFMPATFQEAPALAELVALGQLPPVAERLPTNPLVIEPAEGIGQYGGTWFRAFTGPADGQNMERPLKDHMLYFDTGMTTPQPNIA
;
A
#
# COMPACT_ATOMS: atom_id res chain seq x y z
N THR A 1 -32.91 -25.47 8.02
CA THR A 1 -33.14 -24.08 8.50
C THR A 1 -32.34 -23.15 7.63
N PRO A 2 -32.91 -22.13 6.96
CA PRO A 2 -32.11 -21.18 6.21
C PRO A 2 -31.21 -20.40 7.18
N THR A 3 -29.92 -20.31 6.86
CA THR A 3 -28.95 -19.51 7.62
C THR A 3 -29.39 -18.05 7.58
N PRO A 4 -29.46 -17.34 8.73
CA PRO A 4 -29.80 -15.93 8.72
C PRO A 4 -28.74 -15.13 7.95
N THR A 5 -29.18 -14.33 6.99
CA THR A 5 -28.31 -13.37 6.30
C THR A 5 -27.84 -12.32 7.32
N PRO A 6 -26.53 -12.13 7.53
CA PRO A 6 -26.04 -11.11 8.45
C PRO A 6 -26.44 -9.72 7.96
N THR A 7 -26.96 -8.90 8.86
CA THR A 7 -27.24 -7.48 8.60
C THR A 7 -25.91 -6.77 8.27
N PRO A 8 -25.80 -6.05 7.13
CA PRO A 8 -24.57 -5.38 6.77
C PRO A 8 -24.27 -4.29 7.79
N VAL A 9 -23.08 -4.37 8.37
CA VAL A 9 -22.54 -3.35 9.26
C VAL A 9 -22.17 -2.17 8.38
N PRO A 10 -22.67 -0.93 8.63
CA PRO A 10 -22.26 0.21 7.85
C PRO A 10 -20.73 0.31 7.95
N TYR A 11 -20.06 0.48 6.81
CA TYR A 11 -18.59 0.54 6.64
C TYR A 11 -17.82 -0.79 6.64
N LEU A 12 -18.49 -1.95 6.75
CA LEU A 12 -17.86 -3.23 6.46
C LEU A 12 -18.28 -3.70 5.07
N THR A 13 -17.35 -3.56 4.12
CA THR A 13 -17.47 -4.17 2.79
C THR A 13 -17.49 -5.68 2.95
N VAL A 14 -18.48 -6.34 2.34
CA VAL A 14 -18.52 -7.81 2.28
C VAL A 14 -17.33 -8.31 1.48
N ASP A 15 -16.75 -9.44 1.90
CA ASP A 15 -15.66 -10.07 1.14
C ASP A 15 -16.12 -10.31 -0.31
N LEU A 16 -15.25 -9.97 -1.25
CA LEU A 16 -15.52 -10.22 -2.67
C LEU A 16 -15.65 -11.73 -2.89
N PRO A 17 -16.57 -12.18 -3.77
CA PRO A 17 -16.64 -13.60 -4.13
C PRO A 17 -15.27 -14.10 -4.61
N PRO A 18 -14.91 -15.37 -4.34
CA PRO A 18 -13.65 -15.94 -4.80
C PRO A 18 -13.44 -15.70 -6.30
N GLY A 19 -12.29 -15.11 -6.65
CA GLY A 19 -11.95 -14.78 -8.04
C GLY A 19 -12.45 -13.43 -8.56
N GLN A 20 -13.12 -12.62 -7.74
CA GLN A 20 -13.41 -11.20 -8.03
C GLN A 20 -12.52 -10.23 -7.26
N GLU A 21 -11.53 -10.74 -6.54
CA GLU A 21 -10.56 -9.94 -5.81
C GLU A 21 -9.73 -9.09 -6.77
N SER A 22 -9.53 -7.82 -6.42
CA SER A 22 -8.57 -6.96 -7.08
C SER A 22 -7.33 -6.83 -6.19
N TRP A 23 -6.16 -7.10 -6.76
CA TRP A 23 -4.90 -7.11 -6.02
C TRP A 23 -3.91 -6.13 -6.64
N PRO A 24 -3.09 -5.46 -5.81
CA PRO A 24 -2.01 -4.65 -6.35
C PRO A 24 -1.02 -5.56 -7.07
N ARG A 25 -0.43 -5.05 -8.16
CA ARG A 25 0.46 -5.82 -9.01
C ARG A 25 1.79 -5.11 -9.19
N TYR A 26 2.89 -5.85 -9.01
CA TYR A 26 4.21 -5.36 -9.36
C TYR A 26 4.35 -5.18 -10.88
N VAL A 27 4.89 -4.04 -11.30
CA VAL A 27 5.12 -3.71 -12.72
C VAL A 27 6.63 -3.53 -12.96
N PRO A 28 7.35 -4.58 -13.38
CA PRO A 28 8.77 -4.48 -13.67
C PRO A 28 9.04 -3.59 -14.89
N ASP A 29 10.24 -3.02 -14.93
CA ASP A 29 10.78 -2.26 -16.08
C ASP A 29 9.92 -1.07 -16.55
N PHE A 30 9.05 -0.57 -15.67
CA PHE A 30 8.24 0.62 -15.93
C PHE A 30 8.79 1.82 -15.18
N MET A 31 9.11 2.89 -15.92
CA MET A 31 9.53 4.17 -15.34
C MET A 31 8.45 5.23 -15.58
N PRO A 32 7.84 5.79 -14.53
CA PRO A 32 6.90 6.90 -14.68
C PRO A 32 7.57 8.13 -15.31
N ALA A 33 6.88 8.79 -16.22
CA ALA A 33 7.39 10.02 -16.85
C ALA A 33 7.45 11.21 -15.87
N THR A 34 6.61 11.19 -14.83
CA THR A 34 6.52 12.23 -13.81
C THR A 34 6.29 11.62 -12.44
N PHE A 35 6.75 12.32 -11.40
CA PHE A 35 6.57 11.93 -10.01
C PHE A 35 5.75 12.99 -9.27
N GLN A 36 4.93 12.52 -8.34
CA GLN A 36 4.17 13.35 -7.42
C GLN A 36 4.58 13.01 -5.98
N GLU A 37 4.34 13.91 -5.05
CA GLU A 37 4.61 13.70 -3.64
C GLU A 37 3.46 14.21 -2.77
N ALA A 38 3.42 13.76 -1.52
CA ALA A 38 2.40 14.20 -0.58
C ALA A 38 2.49 15.72 -0.35
N PRO A 39 1.35 16.44 -0.18
CA PRO A 39 1.35 17.89 0.02
C PRO A 39 2.28 18.37 1.15
N ALA A 40 2.31 17.63 2.26
CA ALA A 40 3.18 17.94 3.39
C ALA A 40 4.69 17.84 3.04
N LEU A 41 5.08 17.00 2.09
CA LEU A 41 6.47 16.91 1.64
C LEU A 41 6.79 18.03 0.64
N ALA A 42 5.86 18.36 -0.25
CA ALA A 42 6.01 19.48 -1.18
C ALA A 42 6.25 20.82 -0.45
N GLU A 43 5.59 21.03 0.69
CA GLU A 43 5.85 22.19 1.56
C GLU A 43 7.29 22.23 2.07
N LEU A 44 7.86 21.08 2.49
CA LEU A 44 9.25 20.99 2.95
C LEU A 44 10.24 21.25 1.80
N VAL A 45 9.93 20.80 0.59
CA VAL A 45 10.72 21.09 -0.61
C VAL A 45 10.69 22.58 -0.92
N ALA A 46 9.52 23.22 -0.87
CA ALA A 46 9.39 24.66 -1.10
C ALA A 46 10.14 25.50 -0.06
N LEU A 47 10.26 25.00 1.17
CA LEU A 47 11.06 25.61 2.24
C LEU A 47 12.57 25.31 2.12
N GLY A 48 13.00 24.50 1.15
CA GLY A 48 14.39 24.08 0.98
C GLY A 48 14.90 23.12 2.07
N GLN A 49 14.00 22.51 2.84
CA GLN A 49 14.34 21.57 3.91
C GLN A 49 14.41 20.12 3.43
N LEU A 50 13.89 19.84 2.23
CA LEU A 50 13.87 18.52 1.62
C LEU A 50 14.26 18.63 0.14
N PRO A 51 15.09 17.71 -0.41
CA PRO A 51 15.34 17.65 -1.84
C PRO A 51 14.05 17.31 -2.63
N PRO A 52 13.93 17.76 -3.90
CA PRO A 52 12.82 17.39 -4.78
C PRO A 52 12.64 15.87 -4.90
N VAL A 53 11.41 15.40 -5.10
CA VAL A 53 11.08 13.96 -5.18
C VAL A 53 11.95 13.17 -6.16
N ALA A 54 12.27 13.74 -7.33
CA ALA A 54 13.08 13.07 -8.35
C ALA A 54 14.52 12.79 -7.90
N GLU A 55 15.06 13.60 -6.97
CA GLU A 55 16.40 13.39 -6.41
C GLU A 55 16.38 12.38 -5.24
N ARG A 56 15.22 12.19 -4.61
CA ARG A 56 15.05 11.25 -3.48
C ARG A 56 14.79 9.82 -3.93
N LEU A 57 14.17 9.64 -5.10
CA LEU A 57 13.85 8.32 -5.63
C LEU A 57 15.10 7.64 -6.23
N PRO A 58 15.19 6.30 -6.14
CA PRO A 58 16.25 5.55 -6.82
C PRO A 58 16.07 5.63 -8.35
N THR A 59 17.16 5.35 -9.08
CA THR A 59 17.12 5.31 -10.55
C THR A 59 16.12 4.30 -11.10
N ASN A 60 15.88 3.20 -10.38
CA ASN A 60 14.88 2.19 -10.72
C ASN A 60 13.91 2.04 -9.54
N PRO A 61 12.81 2.80 -9.51
CA PRO A 61 11.82 2.70 -8.44
C PRO A 61 10.99 1.41 -8.57
N LEU A 62 10.58 0.86 -7.42
CA LEU A 62 9.56 -0.19 -7.38
C LEU A 62 8.21 0.41 -7.80
N VAL A 63 7.59 -0.13 -8.85
CA VAL A 63 6.29 0.33 -9.33
C VAL A 63 5.20 -0.69 -9.02
N ILE A 64 4.13 -0.21 -8.41
CA ILE A 64 2.96 -0.99 -8.03
C ILE A 64 1.73 -0.42 -8.73
N GLU A 65 1.04 -1.24 -9.51
CA GLU A 65 -0.29 -0.96 -10.01
C GLU A 65 -1.31 -1.18 -8.88
N PRO A 66 -2.17 -0.19 -8.56
CA PRO A 66 -3.17 -0.34 -7.50
C PRO A 66 -4.22 -1.42 -7.82
N ALA A 67 -4.77 -2.04 -6.77
CA ALA A 67 -5.85 -3.00 -6.89
C ALA A 67 -7.10 -2.42 -7.57
N GLU A 68 -7.58 -1.27 -7.07
CA GLU A 68 -8.83 -0.66 -7.55
C GLU A 68 -8.58 0.54 -8.46
N GLY A 69 -7.70 1.46 -8.05
CA GLY A 69 -7.41 2.67 -8.79
C GLY A 69 -6.36 3.54 -8.12
N ILE A 70 -5.98 4.63 -8.80
CA ILE A 70 -4.96 5.56 -8.31
C ILE A 70 -5.42 6.20 -7.00
N GLY A 71 -4.63 6.03 -5.95
CA GLY A 71 -4.89 6.59 -4.62
C GLY A 71 -4.68 8.10 -4.55
N GLN A 72 -5.16 8.70 -3.46
CA GLN A 72 -4.97 10.12 -3.15
C GLN A 72 -4.13 10.27 -1.87
N TYR A 73 -3.25 11.27 -1.84
CA TYR A 73 -2.47 11.56 -0.64
C TYR A 73 -3.34 12.17 0.47
N GLY A 74 -3.04 11.79 1.71
CA GLY A 74 -3.59 12.41 2.90
C GLY A 74 -4.43 11.48 3.76
N GLY A 75 -5.09 12.07 4.76
CA GLY A 75 -5.84 11.34 5.79
C GLY A 75 -4.96 10.82 6.92
N THR A 76 -5.62 10.25 7.92
CA THR A 76 -4.98 9.60 9.07
C THR A 76 -5.51 8.19 9.18
N TRP A 77 -4.62 7.19 9.10
CA TRP A 77 -5.01 5.79 9.31
C TRP A 77 -5.06 5.47 10.79
N PHE A 78 -6.27 5.49 11.37
CA PHE A 78 -6.50 5.09 12.76
C PHE A 78 -6.49 3.56 12.87
N ARG A 79 -5.50 3.02 13.59
CA ARG A 79 -5.37 1.59 13.89
C ARG A 79 -5.51 1.35 15.40
N ALA A 80 -6.05 0.20 15.78
CA ALA A 80 -6.07 -0.24 17.17
C ALA A 80 -4.82 -1.06 17.46
N PHE A 81 -4.20 -0.86 18.63
CA PHE A 81 -3.03 -1.61 19.09
C PHE A 81 -3.34 -2.19 20.47
N THR A 82 -3.09 -3.49 20.65
CA THR A 82 -3.47 -4.19 21.89
C THR A 82 -2.34 -4.23 22.95
N GLY A 83 -1.20 -3.59 22.67
CA GLY A 83 -0.04 -3.50 23.56
C GLY A 83 1.22 -4.15 22.96
N PRO A 84 2.36 -4.14 23.67
CA PRO A 84 3.66 -4.54 23.12
C PRO A 84 3.71 -5.95 22.48
N ALA A 85 2.85 -6.87 22.92
CA ALA A 85 2.74 -8.22 22.34
C ALA A 85 2.20 -8.22 20.90
N ASP A 86 1.57 -7.13 20.46
CA ASP A 86 0.97 -6.98 19.13
C ASP A 86 1.94 -6.35 18.11
N GLY A 87 3.25 -6.64 18.24
CA GLY A 87 4.27 -6.10 17.34
C GLY A 87 4.00 -6.39 15.85
N GLN A 88 3.31 -7.49 15.56
CA GLN A 88 2.89 -7.86 14.20
C GLN A 88 1.91 -6.87 13.57
N ASN A 89 1.17 -6.10 14.38
CA ASN A 89 0.29 -5.04 13.90
C ASN A 89 1.09 -3.90 13.25
N MET A 90 2.27 -3.60 13.79
CA MET A 90 3.16 -2.58 13.22
C MET A 90 4.06 -3.14 12.12
N GLU A 91 4.44 -4.41 12.20
CA GLU A 91 5.28 -5.05 11.17
C GLU A 91 4.57 -5.10 9.81
N ARG A 92 3.31 -5.53 9.75
CA ARG A 92 2.58 -5.78 8.48
C ARG A 92 2.53 -4.59 7.51
N PRO A 93 2.31 -3.33 7.95
CA PRO A 93 2.28 -2.19 7.03
C PRO A 93 3.66 -1.66 6.64
N LEU A 94 4.68 -1.88 7.47
CA LEU A 94 6.04 -1.36 7.30
C LEU A 94 6.98 -2.34 6.60
N LYS A 95 6.47 -3.49 6.13
CA LYS A 95 7.24 -4.65 5.64
C LYS A 95 8.24 -4.33 4.51
N ASP A 96 9.41 -3.80 4.86
CA ASP A 96 10.57 -3.64 3.96
C ASP A 96 11.42 -4.93 3.94
N HIS A 97 10.80 -6.05 3.57
CA HIS A 97 11.50 -7.33 3.41
C HIS A 97 12.24 -7.38 2.08
N MET A 98 13.30 -8.18 1.96
CA MET A 98 14.04 -8.34 0.70
C MET A 98 13.15 -8.80 -0.46
N LEU A 99 12.31 -9.78 -0.16
CA LEU A 99 11.36 -10.39 -1.08
C LEU A 99 9.96 -10.24 -0.50
N TYR A 100 9.01 -10.07 -1.39
CA TYR A 100 7.59 -10.18 -1.12
C TYR A 100 7.04 -11.47 -1.73
N PHE A 101 5.79 -11.79 -1.41
CA PHE A 101 5.01 -12.74 -2.19
C PHE A 101 3.92 -11.97 -2.91
N ASP A 102 3.50 -12.49 -4.07
CA ASP A 102 2.22 -12.10 -4.64
C ASP A 102 1.10 -12.32 -3.62
N THR A 103 -0.02 -11.62 -3.79
CA THR A 103 -1.11 -11.71 -2.81
C THR A 103 -1.72 -13.13 -2.72
N GLY A 104 -1.54 -13.96 -3.75
CA GLY A 104 -1.87 -15.39 -3.73
C GLY A 104 -0.89 -16.28 -2.96
N MET A 105 0.21 -15.74 -2.44
CA MET A 105 1.30 -16.46 -1.76
C MET A 105 1.92 -17.61 -2.58
N THR A 106 1.89 -17.50 -3.90
CA THR A 106 2.38 -18.52 -4.83
C THR A 106 3.75 -18.18 -5.42
N THR A 107 4.06 -16.90 -5.56
CA THR A 107 5.20 -16.41 -6.33
C THR A 107 5.97 -15.36 -5.54
N PRO A 108 7.29 -15.54 -5.32
CA PRO A 108 8.11 -14.50 -4.72
C PRO A 108 8.28 -13.32 -5.69
N GLN A 109 8.20 -12.10 -5.16
CA GLN A 109 8.38 -10.83 -5.86
C GLN A 109 9.54 -10.04 -5.25
N PRO A 110 10.28 -9.26 -6.05
CA PRO A 110 11.29 -8.35 -5.52
C PRO A 110 10.63 -7.21 -4.75
N ASN A 111 11.27 -6.76 -3.66
CA ASN A 111 10.90 -5.54 -2.96
C ASN A 111 12.11 -4.60 -2.89
N ILE A 112 13.06 -4.86 -1.98
CA ILE A 112 14.33 -4.11 -1.89
C ILE A 112 15.54 -4.88 -2.47
N ALA A 113 15.34 -6.10 -2.97
CA ALA A 113 16.38 -6.97 -3.54
C ALA A 113 16.74 -6.62 -4.99
#